data_AF-A0A438FJA3-F1
#
_entry.id   AF-A0A438FJA3-F1
#
_cell.length_a   1.000
_cell.length_b   1.000
_cell.length_c   1.000
_cell.angle_alpha   90.00
_cell.angle_beta   90.00
_cell.angle_gamma   90.00
#
_symmetry.space_group_name_H-M   'P 1'
#
loop_
_entity.id
_entity.type
_entity.pdbx_description
1 polymer ?
#
loop_
_entity_poly.entity_id
_entity_poly.type
_entity_poly.pdbx_seq_one_letter_code
_entity_poly.pdbx_strand_id
1 'polypeptide(L)'
;MASSSTQKPSSSSAPTPKCNFDVFLSFRGEDTRYSFTDHLFVSLERMGINTFRDNKLERGGEIAQELLRTIEGSRFSIIVFSERYADSKWCLDELTKIMECRKEMDQIVLPVFYHVNPSDVRKQKGSFGEAFANHEIHVDEEKVKRWRAAMTEAGSISGHEIKDHE
;
A
#
# COMPACT_ATOMS: atom_id res chain seq x y z
N MET A 1 -24.80 -5.19 -58.28
CA MET A 1 -23.98 -4.52 -57.25
C MET A 1 -24.73 -4.64 -55.92
N ALA A 2 -24.24 -5.44 -54.98
CA ALA A 2 -24.85 -5.57 -53.66
C ALA A 2 -23.75 -5.33 -52.63
N SER A 3 -23.85 -4.22 -51.90
CA SER A 3 -22.90 -3.85 -50.84
C SER A 3 -23.45 -4.36 -49.51
N SER A 4 -22.87 -5.43 -48.99
CA SER A 4 -23.08 -5.84 -47.59
C SER A 4 -22.25 -4.96 -46.68
N SER A 5 -22.93 -4.15 -45.85
CA SER A 5 -22.32 -3.41 -44.75
C SER A 5 -22.26 -4.31 -43.53
N THR A 6 -21.06 -4.74 -43.13
CA THR A 6 -20.82 -5.45 -41.87
C THR A 6 -20.60 -4.44 -40.75
N GLN A 7 -21.56 -4.37 -39.83
CA GLN A 7 -21.41 -3.62 -38.58
C GLN A 7 -20.31 -4.24 -37.73
N LYS A 8 -19.34 -3.43 -37.29
CA LYS A 8 -18.36 -3.80 -36.27
C LYS A 8 -19.08 -3.94 -34.91
N PRO A 9 -18.81 -4.98 -34.12
CA PRO A 9 -19.26 -5.01 -32.74
C PRO A 9 -18.49 -3.94 -31.95
N SER A 10 -19.22 -2.96 -31.43
CA SER A 10 -18.72 -2.07 -30.39
C SER A 10 -18.54 -2.90 -29.12
N SER A 11 -17.29 -3.12 -28.71
CA SER A 11 -16.98 -3.70 -27.41
C SER A 11 -17.39 -2.70 -26.34
N SER A 12 -18.59 -2.86 -25.76
CA SER A 12 -18.95 -2.20 -24.53
C SER A 12 -18.07 -2.79 -23.42
N SER A 13 -17.00 -2.07 -23.04
CA SER A 13 -16.37 -2.28 -21.75
C SER A 13 -17.43 -1.98 -20.69
N ALA A 14 -18.01 -3.04 -20.13
CA ALA A 14 -18.81 -2.88 -18.93
C ALA A 14 -17.92 -2.16 -17.89
N PRO A 15 -18.40 -1.08 -17.24
CA PRO A 15 -17.62 -0.46 -16.19
C PRO A 15 -17.40 -1.55 -15.14
N THR A 16 -16.14 -1.92 -14.93
CA THR A 16 -15.79 -2.72 -13.76
C THR A 16 -16.33 -1.97 -12.54
N PRO A 17 -17.02 -2.65 -11.60
CA PRO A 17 -17.47 -2.00 -10.38
C PRO A 17 -16.23 -1.42 -9.72
N LYS A 18 -16.09 -0.10 -9.76
CA LYS A 18 -14.98 0.58 -9.09
C LYS A 18 -15.22 0.35 -7.60
N CYS A 19 -14.36 -0.45 -6.98
CA CYS A 19 -14.36 -0.64 -5.55
C CYS A 19 -13.87 0.68 -4.93
N ASN A 20 -14.79 1.64 -4.79
CA ASN A 20 -14.48 3.02 -4.42
C ASN A 20 -14.34 3.14 -2.91
N PHE A 21 -13.19 2.77 -2.37
CA PHE A 21 -12.79 3.24 -1.05
C PHE A 21 -12.21 4.65 -1.19
N ASP A 22 -12.43 5.50 -0.20
CA ASP A 22 -11.71 6.77 -0.13
C ASP A 22 -10.26 6.51 0.25
N VAL A 23 -10.03 5.65 1.25
CA VAL A 23 -8.70 5.40 1.83
C VAL A 23 -8.39 3.91 1.81
N PHE A 24 -7.19 3.55 1.32
CA PHE A 24 -6.53 2.29 1.60
C PHE A 24 -5.55 2.45 2.76
N LEU A 25 -5.71 1.67 3.83
CA LEU A 25 -4.85 1.75 5.02
C LEU A 25 -3.88 0.56 5.05
N SER A 26 -2.60 0.83 4.72
CA SER A 26 -1.51 -0.14 4.80
C SER A 26 -0.72 0.02 6.10
N PHE A 27 -0.53 -1.06 6.84
CA PHE A 27 0.17 -1.06 8.13
C PHE A 27 0.73 -2.45 8.46
N ARG A 28 1.60 -2.59 9.44
CA ARG A 28 1.98 -3.91 9.96
C ARG A 28 0.99 -4.33 11.04
N GLY A 29 0.25 -5.41 10.77
CA GLY A 29 -0.77 -5.91 11.69
C GLY A 29 -0.26 -6.22 13.10
N GLU A 30 0.94 -6.79 13.21
CA GLU A 30 1.55 -7.13 14.49
C GLU A 30 1.99 -5.91 15.31
N ASP A 31 2.18 -4.74 14.70
CA ASP A 31 2.69 -3.55 15.39
C ASP A 31 1.57 -2.62 15.83
N THR A 32 0.60 -2.35 14.95
CA THR A 32 -0.32 -1.21 15.15
C THR A 32 -1.81 -1.54 15.07
N ARG A 33 -2.18 -2.81 14.82
CA ARG A 33 -3.57 -3.21 14.53
C ARG A 33 -4.57 -2.79 15.58
N TYR A 34 -4.27 -3.09 16.84
CA TYR A 34 -5.18 -2.91 17.97
C TYR A 34 -4.86 -1.63 18.77
N SER A 35 -4.03 -0.76 18.20
CA SER A 35 -3.57 0.49 18.81
C SER A 35 -3.81 1.64 17.83
N PHE A 36 -2.75 2.27 17.35
CA PHE A 36 -2.81 3.46 16.50
C PHE A 36 -3.68 3.27 15.25
N THR A 37 -3.51 2.16 14.52
CA THR A 37 -4.26 1.92 13.28
C THR A 37 -5.75 1.67 13.54
N ASP A 38 -6.12 1.04 14.66
CA ASP A 38 -7.53 0.87 15.02
C ASP A 38 -8.21 2.22 15.26
N HIS A 39 -7.57 3.08 16.06
CA HIS A 39 -8.09 4.41 16.37
C HIS A 39 -8.17 5.30 15.13
N LEU A 40 -7.16 5.24 14.25
CA LEU A 40 -7.18 5.95 12.97
C LEU A 40 -8.35 5.47 12.09
N PHE A 41 -8.51 4.15 11.94
CA PHE A 41 -9.60 3.57 11.16
C PHE A 41 -10.98 3.98 11.70
N VAL A 42 -11.22 3.81 13.00
CA VAL A 42 -12.48 4.18 13.64
C VAL A 42 -12.76 5.69 13.49
N SER A 43 -11.74 6.54 13.56
CA SER A 43 -11.90 7.98 13.39
C SER A 43 -12.26 8.36 11.97
N LEU A 44 -11.63 7.75 10.96
CA LEU A 44 -11.97 7.95 9.54
C LEU A 44 -13.42 7.53 9.27
N GLU A 45 -13.84 6.36 9.75
CA GLU A 45 -15.22 5.87 9.60
C GLU A 45 -16.23 6.79 10.30
N ARG A 46 -15.93 7.30 11.49
CA ARG A 46 -16.77 8.29 12.19
C ARG A 46 -16.92 9.60 11.42
N MET A 47 -15.94 9.95 10.59
CA MET A 47 -15.99 11.11 9.70
C MET A 47 -16.71 10.82 8.37
N GLY A 48 -17.19 9.58 8.17
CA GLY A 48 -17.84 9.16 6.93
C GLY A 48 -16.88 8.91 5.77
N ILE A 49 -15.59 8.70 6.05
CA ILE A 49 -14.56 8.41 5.05
C ILE A 49 -14.49 6.90 4.86
N ASN A 50 -14.91 6.40 3.69
CA ASN A 50 -14.99 4.96 3.41
C ASN A 50 -13.58 4.36 3.35
N THR A 51 -13.18 3.64 4.40
CA THR A 51 -11.79 3.19 4.56
C THR A 51 -11.68 1.68 4.42
N PHE A 52 -10.77 1.21 3.57
CA PHE A 52 -10.35 -0.18 3.57
C PHE A 52 -9.16 -0.36 4.52
N ARG A 53 -9.32 -1.21 5.54
CA ARG A 53 -8.24 -1.59 6.46
C ARG A 53 -7.80 -3.02 6.18
N ASP A 54 -6.56 -3.20 5.70
CA ASP A 54 -6.07 -4.56 5.44
C ASP A 54 -5.83 -5.34 6.75
N ASN A 55 -6.59 -6.42 6.95
CA ASN A 55 -6.57 -7.22 8.18
C ASN A 55 -5.47 -8.29 8.20
N LYS A 56 -4.24 -7.94 7.78
CA LYS A 56 -2.94 -8.68 7.64
C LYS A 56 -2.46 -9.71 8.70
N LEU A 57 -3.32 -10.33 9.53
CA LEU A 57 -2.86 -11.24 10.60
C LEU A 57 -2.50 -12.63 10.04
N GLU A 58 -3.05 -13.04 8.89
CA GLU A 58 -2.94 -14.44 8.44
C GLU A 58 -2.90 -14.58 6.90
N ARG A 59 -2.08 -13.81 6.18
CA ARG A 59 -1.89 -14.04 4.73
C ARG A 59 -0.42 -14.32 4.41
N GLY A 60 -0.11 -15.61 4.25
CA GLY A 60 1.20 -16.13 3.85
C GLY A 60 1.34 -16.37 2.34
N GLY A 61 0.71 -15.55 1.48
CA GLY A 61 0.65 -15.76 0.02
C GLY A 61 0.95 -14.50 -0.81
N GLU A 62 0.69 -14.57 -2.11
CA GLU A 62 0.69 -13.43 -3.03
C GLU A 62 -0.52 -12.51 -2.76
N ILE A 63 -0.39 -11.21 -3.04
CA ILE A 63 -1.49 -10.26 -2.90
C ILE A 63 -2.73 -10.77 -3.65
N ALA A 64 -3.82 -10.95 -2.91
CA ALA A 64 -5.09 -11.36 -3.50
C ALA A 64 -5.53 -10.33 -4.56
N GLN A 65 -6.02 -10.78 -5.72
CA GLN A 65 -6.46 -9.87 -6.80
C GLN A 65 -7.48 -8.83 -6.33
N GLU A 66 -8.32 -9.18 -5.36
CA GLU A 66 -9.25 -8.25 -4.72
C GLU A 66 -8.51 -7.09 -4.04
N LEU A 67 -7.43 -7.37 -3.32
CA LEU A 67 -6.64 -6.35 -2.63
C LEU A 67 -5.95 -5.40 -3.63
N LEU A 68 -5.43 -5.92 -4.75
CA LEU A 68 -4.89 -5.07 -5.82
C LEU A 68 -5.94 -4.12 -6.38
N ARG A 69 -7.16 -4.61 -6.65
CA ARG A 69 -8.27 -3.79 -7.13
C ARG A 69 -8.71 -2.75 -6.10
N THR A 70 -8.66 -3.10 -4.82
CA THR A 70 -8.95 -2.17 -3.73
C THR A 70 -7.91 -1.05 -3.68
N ILE A 71 -6.61 -1.36 -3.82
CA ILE A 71 -5.55 -0.34 -3.90
C ILE A 71 -5.78 0.56 -5.11
N GLU A 72 -6.00 -0.01 -6.31
CA GLU A 72 -6.25 0.75 -7.54
C GLU A 72 -7.54 1.60 -7.48
N GLY A 73 -8.56 1.11 -6.78
CA GLY A 73 -9.85 1.80 -6.63
C GLY A 73 -9.85 2.88 -5.54
N SER A 74 -8.82 2.95 -4.70
CA SER A 74 -8.74 3.90 -3.59
C SER A 74 -8.21 5.26 -4.04
N ARG A 75 -8.76 6.34 -3.49
CA ARG A 75 -8.31 7.73 -3.81
C ARG A 75 -7.06 8.12 -3.06
N PHE A 76 -6.96 7.67 -1.82
CA PHE A 76 -5.84 7.91 -0.91
C PHE A 76 -5.29 6.57 -0.43
N SER A 77 -3.98 6.53 -0.20
CA SER A 77 -3.32 5.45 0.50
C SER A 77 -2.59 6.02 1.72
N ILE A 78 -2.97 5.59 2.92
CA ILE A 78 -2.25 5.90 4.15
C ILE A 78 -1.33 4.72 4.46
N ILE A 79 -0.03 4.98 4.58
CA ILE A 79 0.98 3.97 4.90
C ILE A 79 1.50 4.24 6.30
N VAL A 80 1.20 3.35 7.24
CA VAL A 80 1.72 3.41 8.60
C VAL A 80 3.01 2.59 8.66
N PHE A 81 4.14 3.26 8.47
CA PHE A 81 5.46 2.66 8.67
C PHE A 81 5.72 2.49 10.16
N SER A 82 5.79 1.24 10.61
CA SER A 82 6.18 0.84 11.95
C SER A 82 7.49 0.04 11.90
N GLU A 83 8.07 -0.24 13.07
CA GLU A 83 9.39 -0.88 13.21
C GLU A 83 9.54 -2.16 12.37
N ARG A 84 8.51 -3.02 12.34
CA ARG A 84 8.53 -4.32 11.63
C ARG A 84 7.72 -4.32 10.33
N TYR A 85 7.46 -3.15 9.75
CA TYR A 85 6.73 -3.05 8.48
C TYR A 85 7.44 -3.82 7.36
N ALA A 86 8.76 -3.69 7.26
CA ALA A 86 9.55 -4.33 6.21
C ALA A 86 9.74 -5.84 6.38
N ASP A 87 9.44 -6.42 7.56
CA ASP A 87 9.53 -7.87 7.77
C ASP A 87 8.48 -8.61 6.91
N SER A 88 7.37 -7.95 6.62
CA SER A 88 6.26 -8.53 5.87
C SER A 88 6.44 -8.32 4.36
N LYS A 89 6.72 -9.40 3.63
CA LYS A 89 6.70 -9.42 2.16
C LYS A 89 5.40 -8.85 1.59
N TRP A 90 4.28 -9.12 2.26
CA TRP A 90 2.97 -8.59 1.90
C TRP A 90 2.91 -7.06 2.02
N CYS A 91 3.37 -6.50 3.15
CA CYS A 91 3.43 -5.04 3.34
C CYS A 91 4.32 -4.36 2.30
N LEU A 92 5.40 -5.02 1.87
CA LEU A 92 6.29 -4.53 0.82
C LEU A 92 5.66 -4.64 -0.58
N ASP A 93 4.94 -5.72 -0.88
CA ASP A 93 4.20 -5.88 -2.13
C ASP A 93 3.08 -4.82 -2.25
N GLU A 94 2.35 -4.54 -1.16
CA GLU A 94 1.32 -3.50 -1.14
C GLU A 94 1.93 -2.12 -1.33
N LEU A 95 3.05 -1.85 -0.64
CA LEU A 95 3.79 -0.61 -0.79
C LEU A 95 4.21 -0.39 -2.25
N THR A 96 4.76 -1.41 -2.91
CA THR A 96 5.09 -1.31 -4.34
C THR A 96 3.86 -1.01 -5.17
N LYS A 97 2.74 -1.70 -4.95
CA LYS A 97 1.52 -1.45 -5.71
C LYS A 97 0.96 -0.04 -5.47
N ILE A 98 0.94 0.45 -4.23
CA ILE A 98 0.53 1.81 -3.89
C ILE A 98 1.39 2.84 -4.64
N MET A 99 2.71 2.63 -4.68
CA MET A 99 3.62 3.54 -5.37
C MET A 99 3.50 3.47 -6.90
N GLU A 100 3.10 2.33 -7.47
CA GLU A 100 2.67 2.23 -8.88
C GLU A 100 1.40 3.05 -9.12
N CYS A 101 0.35 2.84 -8.32
CA CYS A 101 -0.91 3.60 -8.42
C CYS A 101 -0.72 5.10 -8.24
N ARG A 102 0.20 5.52 -7.36
CA ARG A 102 0.58 6.93 -7.21
C ARG A 102 1.10 7.54 -8.51
N LYS A 103 1.91 6.80 -9.27
CA LYS A 103 2.53 7.28 -10.53
C LYS A 103 1.59 7.20 -11.71
N GLU A 104 0.81 6.13 -11.79
CA GLU A 104 0.01 5.82 -12.98
C GLU A 104 -1.44 6.28 -12.89
N MET A 105 -1.95 6.50 -11.67
CA MET A 105 -3.37 6.78 -11.40
C MET A 105 -3.57 8.02 -10.52
N ASP A 106 -2.53 8.82 -10.28
CA ASP A 106 -2.55 10.03 -9.44
C ASP A 106 -3.09 9.81 -8.01
N GLN A 107 -2.96 8.58 -7.49
CA GLN A 107 -3.36 8.27 -6.13
C GLN A 107 -2.53 9.08 -5.12
N ILE A 108 -3.19 9.71 -4.14
CA ILE A 108 -2.50 10.49 -3.11
C ILE A 108 -1.99 9.55 -2.02
N VAL A 109 -0.69 9.64 -1.70
CA VAL A 109 -0.05 8.80 -0.68
C VAL A 109 0.31 9.66 0.54
N LEU A 110 -0.10 9.20 1.72
CA LEU A 110 0.11 9.87 3.00
C LEU A 110 0.89 8.94 3.95
N PRO A 111 2.22 9.09 4.05
CA PRO A 111 2.99 8.28 4.99
C PRO A 111 2.82 8.78 6.43
N VAL A 112 2.68 7.83 7.35
CA VAL A 112 2.75 8.01 8.80
C VAL A 112 3.95 7.21 9.30
N PHE A 113 4.89 7.89 9.95
CA PHE A 113 6.09 7.30 10.55
C PHE A 113 5.81 7.04 12.03
N TYR A 114 5.33 5.84 12.33
CA TYR A 114 4.90 5.45 13.67
C TYR A 114 6.08 4.87 14.45
N HIS A 115 6.64 5.69 15.36
CA HIS A 115 7.76 5.34 16.24
C HIS A 115 9.02 4.91 15.46
N VAL A 116 9.17 5.45 14.26
CA VAL A 116 10.32 5.21 13.38
C VAL A 116 10.81 6.54 12.79
N ASN A 117 12.11 6.63 12.55
CA ASN A 117 12.67 7.80 11.88
C ASN A 117 12.36 7.75 10.37
N PRO A 118 11.80 8.80 9.76
CA PRO A 118 11.58 8.86 8.31
C PRO A 118 12.85 8.60 7.49
N SER A 119 14.02 9.01 8.00
CA SER A 119 15.30 8.75 7.34
C SER A 119 15.66 7.26 7.31
N ASP A 120 15.24 6.48 8.30
CA ASP A 120 15.53 5.05 8.36
C ASP A 120 14.63 4.28 7.40
N VAL A 121 13.36 4.69 7.24
CA VAL A 121 12.48 4.19 6.17
C VAL A 121 13.08 4.50 4.80
N ARG A 122 13.40 5.78 4.54
CA ARG A 122 13.89 6.24 3.23
C ARG A 122 15.23 5.62 2.83
N LYS A 123 16.13 5.40 3.78
CA LYS A 123 17.49 4.86 3.53
C LYS A 123 17.60 3.37 3.89
N GLN A 124 16.51 2.74 4.29
CA GLN A 124 16.44 1.36 4.76
C GLN A 124 17.54 1.04 5.79
N LYS A 125 17.53 1.79 6.90
CA LYS A 125 18.46 1.61 8.05
C LYS A 125 17.74 1.00 9.25
N GLY A 126 18.50 0.59 10.27
CA GLY A 126 17.94 -0.04 11.47
C GLY A 126 17.15 -1.30 11.11
N SER A 127 15.98 -1.47 11.71
CA SER A 127 15.09 -2.61 11.48
C SER A 127 14.73 -2.81 10.00
N PHE A 128 14.55 -1.72 9.23
CA PHE A 128 14.28 -1.81 7.80
C PHE A 128 15.45 -2.42 7.03
N GLY A 129 16.68 -2.05 7.38
CA GLY A 129 17.89 -2.59 6.75
C GLY A 129 18.06 -4.08 7.04
N GLU A 130 17.83 -4.48 8.29
CA GLU A 130 17.86 -5.89 8.73
C GLU A 130 16.80 -6.72 8.00
N ALA A 131 15.57 -6.20 7.89
CA ALA A 131 14.49 -6.85 7.16
C ALA A 131 14.85 -7.10 5.69
N PHE A 132 15.43 -6.10 5.00
CA PHE A 132 15.86 -6.28 3.62
C PHE A 132 17.03 -7.25 3.47
N ALA A 133 18.00 -7.23 4.38
CA ALA A 133 19.09 -8.21 4.37
C ALA A 133 18.55 -9.64 4.49
N ASN A 134 17.52 -9.87 5.32
CA ASN A 134 16.85 -11.16 5.43
C ASN A 134 16.10 -11.55 4.14
N HIS A 135 15.42 -10.61 3.49
CA HIS A 135 14.73 -10.89 2.23
C HIS A 135 15.69 -11.24 1.09
N GLU A 136 16.87 -10.64 1.02
CA GLU A 136 17.90 -10.91 0.00
C GLU A 136 18.38 -12.37 -0.01
N ILE A 137 18.21 -13.10 1.10
CA ILE A 137 18.59 -14.52 1.21
C ILE A 137 17.56 -15.44 0.51
N HIS A 138 16.28 -15.04 0.51
CA HIS A 138 15.15 -15.94 0.20
C HIS A 138 14.16 -15.40 -0.85
N VAL A 139 14.42 -14.22 -1.41
CA VAL A 139 13.55 -13.54 -2.38
C VAL A 139 14.37 -13.19 -3.61
N ASP A 140 13.73 -13.28 -4.77
CA ASP A 140 14.27 -12.82 -6.05
C ASP A 140 14.81 -11.38 -5.96
N GLU A 141 16.02 -11.18 -6.50
CA GLU A 141 16.76 -9.91 -6.40
C GLU A 141 15.98 -8.74 -7.02
N GLU A 142 15.31 -8.95 -8.15
CA GLU A 142 14.53 -7.91 -8.83
C GLU A 142 13.28 -7.53 -8.02
N LYS A 143 12.68 -8.50 -7.32
CA LYS A 143 11.59 -8.20 -6.38
C LYS A 143 12.08 -7.34 -5.21
N VAL A 144 13.23 -7.68 -4.61
CA VAL A 144 13.82 -6.88 -3.52
C VAL A 144 14.17 -5.46 -3.98
N LYS A 145 14.75 -5.31 -5.18
CA LYS A 145 15.04 -3.99 -5.77
C LYS A 145 13.78 -3.13 -5.90
N ARG A 146 12.67 -3.69 -6.37
CA ARG A 146 11.38 -2.99 -6.46
C ARG A 146 10.86 -2.55 -5.10
N TRP A 147 10.95 -3.41 -4.09
CA TRP A 147 10.58 -3.05 -2.72
C TRP A 147 11.44 -1.91 -2.15
N ARG A 148 12.77 -1.97 -2.33
CA ARG A 148 13.69 -0.89 -1.90
C ARG A 148 13.38 0.43 -2.58
N ALA A 149 13.12 0.41 -3.88
CA ALA A 149 12.75 1.61 -4.65
C ALA A 149 11.44 2.21 -4.15
N ALA A 150 10.40 1.39 -3.97
CA ALA A 150 9.10 1.84 -3.47
C ALA A 150 9.21 2.44 -2.06
N MET A 151 9.97 1.80 -1.15
CA MET A 151 10.17 2.32 0.20
C MET A 151 10.99 3.61 0.24
N THR A 152 12.02 3.73 -0.61
CA THR A 152 12.80 4.96 -0.74
C THR A 152 11.93 6.12 -1.22
N GLU A 153 11.08 5.88 -2.22
CA GLU A 153 10.18 6.90 -2.74
C GLU A 153 9.11 7.28 -1.71
N ALA A 154 8.43 6.30 -1.10
CA ALA A 154 7.42 6.55 -0.08
C ALA A 154 7.98 7.28 1.15
N GLY A 155 9.17 6.90 1.61
CA GLY A 155 9.89 7.58 2.70
C GLY A 155 10.41 8.98 2.34
N SER A 156 10.34 9.38 1.08
CA SER A 156 10.67 10.74 0.61
C SER A 156 9.45 11.65 0.50
N ILE A 157 8.23 11.12 0.66
CA ILE A 157 7.00 11.91 0.68
C ILE A 157 6.85 12.56 2.06
N SER A 158 6.42 13.83 2.09
CA SER A 158 6.06 14.51 3.34
C SER A 158 4.95 13.76 4.06
N GLY A 159 5.15 13.48 5.34
CA GLY A 159 4.23 12.69 6.16
C GLY A 159 4.17 13.17 7.60
N HIS A 160 3.47 12.39 8.42
CA HIS A 160 3.33 12.65 9.85
C HIS A 160 4.23 11.72 10.66
N GLU A 161 5.09 12.31 11.49
CA GLU A 161 5.91 11.56 12.45
C GLU A 161 5.17 11.47 13.79
N ILE A 162 5.00 10.25 14.29
CA ILE A 162 4.44 9.97 15.63
C ILE A 162 5.59 9.48 16.50
N LYS A 163 5.87 10.23 17.56
CA LYS A 163 6.87 9.90 18.57
C LYS A 163 6.16 9.59 19.88
N ASP A 164 6.82 8.80 20.73
CA ASP A 164 6.44 8.73 22.14
C ASP A 164 6.48 10.15 22.74
N HIS A 165 5.50 10.46 23.58
CA HIS A 165 5.60 11.61 24.46
C HIS A 165 6.65 11.28 25.53
N GLU A 166 7.73 12.06 25.60
CA GLU A 166 8.66 12.05 26.74
C GLU A 166 7.95 12.40 28.06
#